data_AF-A0A3D9D1C5-F1
#
_entry.id   AF-A0A3D9D1C5-F1
#
_cell.length_a   1.000
_cell.length_b   1.000
_cell.length_c   1.000
_cell.angle_alpha   90.00
_cell.angle_beta   90.00
_cell.angle_gamma   90.00
#
_symmetry.space_group_name_H-M   'P 1'
#
loop_
_entity.id
_entity.type
_entity.pdbx_description
1 polymer ?
#
loop_
_entity_poly.entity_id
_entity_poly.type
_entity_poly.pdbx_seq_one_letter_code
_entity_poly.pdbx_strand_id
1 'polypeptide(L)' 'MASTQPGSLSSVAFVTPSGKITLIVLNEGNNTENFNIRYNNKSAATPLTPKSVATFVF' A
#
# COMPACT_ATOMS: atom_id res chain seq x y z
N MET A 1 -9.94 8.94 -4.19
CA MET A 1 -9.47 8.30 -2.94
C MET A 1 -10.05 6.90 -2.92
N ALA A 2 -9.27 5.90 -2.53
CA ALA A 2 -9.72 4.50 -2.49
C ALA A 2 -9.15 3.82 -1.24
N SER A 3 -9.95 2.95 -0.62
CA SER A 3 -9.50 1.99 0.38
C SER A 3 -9.86 0.58 -0.08
N THR A 4 -8.97 -0.37 0.19
CA THR A 4 -9.19 -1.78 -0.15
C THR A 4 -8.72 -2.66 1.01
N GLN A 5 -9.42 -3.76 1.24
CA GLN A 5 -9.11 -4.71 2.30
C GLN A 5 -9.18 -6.16 1.83
N PRO A 6 -8.18 -6.63 1.04
CA PRO A 6 -8.05 -8.04 0.71
C PRO A 6 -7.34 -8.80 1.85
N GLY A 7 -8.03 -9.74 2.49
CA GLY A 7 -7.44 -10.62 3.50
C GLY A 7 -6.86 -9.85 4.69
N SER A 8 -5.56 -10.03 4.96
CA SER A 8 -4.83 -9.38 6.06
C SER A 8 -4.20 -8.03 5.70
N LEU A 9 -4.45 -7.54 4.48
CA LEU A 9 -3.94 -6.25 4.01
C LEU A 9 -5.05 -5.19 4.03
N SER A 10 -4.71 -4.02 4.57
CA SER A 10 -5.54 -2.81 4.49
C SER A 10 -4.75 -1.73 3.79
N SER A 11 -5.37 -0.98 2.87
CA SER A 11 -4.68 0.13 2.23
C SER A 11 -5.55 1.37 2.06
N VAL A 12 -4.90 2.54 2.04
CA VAL A 12 -5.52 3.83 1.73
C VAL A 12 -4.61 4.66 0.84
N ALA A 13 -5.20 5.28 -0.18
CA ALA A 13 -4.50 6.20 -1.08
C ALA A 13 -5.15 7.58 -1.10
N PHE A 14 -4.33 8.62 -0.97
CA PHE A 14 -4.75 10.02 -1.01
C PHE A 14 -3.69 10.91 -1.69
N VAL A 15 -4.11 12.12 -2.05
CA VAL A 15 -3.23 13.14 -2.67
C VAL A 15 -2.88 14.18 -1.60
N THR A 16 -1.60 14.50 -1.46
CA THR A 16 -1.14 15.55 -0.54
C THR A 16 -1.50 16.95 -1.07
N PRO A 17 -1.50 18.00 -0.24
CA PRO A 17 -1.66 19.37 -0.72
C PRO A 17 -0.61 19.80 -1.74
N SER A 18 0.57 19.18 -1.71
CA SER A 18 1.65 19.36 -2.68
C SER A 18 1.48 18.55 -3.97
N GLY A 19 0.35 17.84 -4.14
CA GLY A 19 -0.01 17.10 -5.35
C GLY A 19 0.61 15.72 -5.50
N LYS A 20 1.31 15.20 -4.47
CA LYS A 20 1.89 13.85 -4.49
C LYS A 20 0.88 12.79 -4.10
N ILE A 21 1.02 11.58 -4.63
CA ILE A 21 0.18 10.45 -4.21
C ILE A 21 0.87 9.73 -3.06
N THR A 22 0.16 9.61 -1.94
CA THR A 22 0.59 8.81 -0.80
C THR A 22 -0.28 7.56 -0.71
N LEU A 23 0.37 6.40 -0.63
CA LEU A 23 -0.25 5.10 -0.41
C LEU A 23 0.27 4.51 0.89
N ILE A 24 -0.64 4.19 1.80
CA ILE A 24 -0.33 3.50 3.05
C ILE A 24 -0.89 2.09 2.96
N VAL A 25 -0.08 1.10 3.32
CA VAL A 25 -0.47 -0.31 3.34
C VAL A 25 -0.10 -0.90 4.69
N LEU A 26 -1.08 -1.49 5.36
CA LEU A 26 -0.95 -2.19 6.63
C LEU A 26 -1.06 -3.70 6.38
N ASN A 27 -0.07 -4.45 6.86
CA ASN A 27 -0.15 -5.90 6.99
C ASN A 27 -0.39 -6.26 8.45
N GLU A 28 -1.65 -6.53 8.81
CA GLU A 28 -2.02 -7.02 10.16
C GLU A 28 -1.88 -8.53 10.29
N GLY A 29 -1.48 -9.22 9.22
CA GLY A 29 -1.31 -10.67 9.19
C GLY A 29 -0.12 -11.16 10.00
N ASN A 30 0.00 -12.49 10.05
CA ASN A 30 1.10 -13.20 10.68
C ASN A 30 2.14 -13.71 9.67
N ASN A 31 1.91 -13.47 8.38
CA ASN A 31 2.80 -13.86 7.28
C ASN A 31 3.31 -12.63 6.52
N THR A 32 4.39 -12.83 5.78
CA THR A 32 4.84 -11.85 4.77
C THR A 32 3.88 -11.88 3.60
N GLU A 33 3.33 -10.72 3.25
CA GLU A 33 2.38 -10.56 2.15
C GLU A 33 3.01 -9.78 1.01
N ASN A 34 2.86 -10.25 -0.23
CA ASN A 34 3.34 -9.54 -1.41
C ASN A 34 2.29 -8.56 -1.92
N PHE A 35 2.50 -7.27 -1.68
CA PHE A 35 1.62 -6.23 -2.18
C PHE A 35 2.09 -5.70 -3.53
N ASN A 36 1.21 -5.71 -4.54
CA ASN A 36 1.51 -5.21 -5.88
C ASN A 36 0.87 -3.83 -6.10
N ILE A 37 1.70 -2.80 -6.20
CA ILE A 37 1.28 -1.44 -6.50
C ILE A 37 1.18 -1.30 -8.02
N ARG A 38 0.09 -0.72 -8.53
CA ARG A 38 -0.07 -0.34 -9.93
C ARG A 38 -0.49 1.12 -10.05
N TYR A 39 0.29 1.92 -10.76
CA TYR A 39 0.01 3.33 -10.98
C TYR A 39 0.56 3.79 -12.34
N ASN A 40 -0.29 4.40 -13.17
CA ASN A 40 0.07 4.96 -14.47
C ASN A 40 0.96 4.02 -15.34
N ASN A 41 0.47 2.78 -15.56
CA ASN A 41 1.18 1.71 -16.27
C ASN A 41 2.50 1.23 -15.65
N LYS A 42 2.88 1.70 -14.46
CA LYS A 42 4.00 1.19 -13.68
C LYS A 42 3.51 0.23 -12.61
N SER A 43 4.32 -0.78 -12.31
CA SER A 43 4.06 -1.72 -11.23
C SER A 43 5.28 -1.92 -10.34
N ALA A 44 5.06 -2.03 -9.04
CA ALA A 44 6.07 -2.40 -8.06
C ALA A 44 5.52 -3.49 -7.14
N ALA A 45 6.28 -4.56 -6.95
CA ALA A 45 5.96 -5.61 -5.98
C ALA A 45 6.77 -5.37 -4.71
N THR A 46 6.09 -5.25 -3.57
CA THR A 46 6.70 -4.97 -2.28
C THR A 46 6.29 -6.02 -1.25
N PRO A 47 7.23 -6.84 -0.76
CA PRO A 47 6.95 -7.74 0.35
C PRO A 47 6.78 -6.92 1.64
N LEU A 48 5.69 -7.16 2.35
CA LEU A 48 5.40 -6.57 3.66
C LEU A 48 5.50 -7.66 4.70
N THR A 49 6.48 -7.54 5.60
CA THR A 49 6.62 -8.45 6.74
C THR A 49 5.37 -8.39 7.62
N PRO A 50 5.10 -9.44 8.42
CA PRO A 50 3.95 -9.44 9.32
C PRO A 50 3.99 -8.27 10.31
N LYS A 51 2.81 -7.79 10.70
CA LYS A 51 2.63 -6.69 11.68
C LYS A 51 3.41 -5.42 11.32
N SER A 52 3.41 -5.06 10.03
CA SER A 52 4.14 -3.90 9.54
C SER A 52 3.25 -2.94 8.73
N VAL A 53 3.70 -1.69 8.63
CA VAL A 53 3.10 -0.66 7.77
C VAL A 53 4.17 -0.14 6.81
N ALA A 54 3.78 0.08 5.56
CA ALA A 54 4.61 0.78 4.59
C ALA A 54 3.89 2.01 4.04
N THR A 55 4.68 3.06 3.83
CA THR A 55 4.23 4.32 3.23
C THR A 55 5.02 4.56 1.96
N PHE A 56 4.31 4.69 0.85
CA PHE A 56 4.88 5.01 -0.46
C PHE A 56 4.44 6.40 -0.88
N VAL A 57 5.37 7.18 -1.44
CA VAL A 57 5.12 8.52 -1.96
C VAL A 57 5.61 8.57 -3.40
N PHE A 58 4.72 8.91 -4.33
CA PHE A 58 4.97 9.03 -5.76
C PHE A 58 4.97 10.48 -6.22
#